data_AF-A0A3L7QEQ0-F1
#
_entry.id   AF-A0A3L7QEQ0-F1
#
_cell.length_a   1.000
_cell.length_b   1.000
_cell.length_c   1.000
_cell.angle_alpha   90.00
_cell.angle_beta   90.00
_cell.angle_gamma   90.00
#
_symmetry.space_group_name_H-M   'P 1'
#
loop_
_entity.id
_entity.type
_entity.pdbx_description
1 polymer ?
#
loop_
_entity_poly.entity_id
_entity_poly.type
_entity_poly.pdbx_seq_one_letter_code
_entity_poly.pdbx_strand_id
1 'polypeptide(L)'
;MRFGRPPHSQAVLRPASQRQLFKLVALLGFVVMAIQWAAREENWQWMTGFDQPLPPPEIPLQELNFRVHPDAPPPTEPALEMAAPRSSHYHAGAAPPFLTSSETTLPPGLLEGMDDRRLGLLRSERAQIDVILERVRHLTDHQLATAADRNIGFIPLNDRPGDYRGRLLHFDGILWRLSKFHEGAAETPNDDLYEAWLYTPDAGNNPTRVLCTQIDPPLRIGDQVDQPVSFDGYFVKRYGYATETGMHVAPLFVAKAVHGRTGHTPPSQAVKSSEYQWITITGVMAVAGVVIFRLYRQFQQYPERSTPLPDRVPDINIYSLSGVEAETHLGDNPDVSQKLT
;
A
#
# COMPACT_ATOMS: atom_id res chain seq x y z
N MET A 1 45.93 6.15 -61.56
CA MET A 1 46.15 5.46 -60.27
C MET A 1 44.78 5.05 -59.72
N ARG A 2 44.50 3.76 -59.59
CA ARG A 2 43.18 3.22 -59.20
C ARG A 2 43.31 2.68 -57.78
N PHE A 3 42.73 3.36 -56.81
CA PHE A 3 42.72 2.92 -55.41
C PHE A 3 41.80 1.70 -55.28
N GLY A 4 42.38 0.53 -55.00
CA GLY A 4 41.65 -0.68 -54.68
C GLY A 4 40.95 -0.52 -53.34
N ARG A 5 39.63 -0.70 -53.29
CA ARG A 5 38.89 -0.74 -52.04
C ARG A 5 39.29 -2.01 -51.27
N PRO A 6 39.65 -1.92 -49.98
CA PRO A 6 39.94 -3.10 -49.19
C PRO A 6 38.68 -3.99 -49.12
N PRO A 7 38.83 -5.32 -49.17
CA PRO A 7 37.71 -6.24 -49.06
C PRO A 7 37.08 -6.09 -47.67
N HIS A 8 35.78 -5.76 -47.63
CA HIS A 8 35.00 -5.79 -46.41
C HIS A 8 34.92 -7.24 -45.91
N SER A 9 35.73 -7.58 -44.92
CA SER A 9 35.58 -8.83 -44.17
C SER A 9 34.28 -8.75 -43.38
N GLN A 10 33.19 -9.26 -43.94
CA GLN A 10 31.99 -9.51 -43.15
C GLN A 10 32.36 -10.56 -42.11
N ALA A 11 32.41 -10.17 -40.85
CA ALA A 11 32.66 -11.06 -39.72
C ALA A 11 31.46 -12.01 -39.60
N VAL A 12 31.46 -13.07 -40.41
CA VAL A 12 30.48 -14.15 -40.32
C VAL A 12 30.82 -14.92 -39.06
N LEU A 13 30.01 -14.72 -38.01
CA LEU A 13 30.15 -15.43 -36.75
C LEU A 13 30.11 -16.93 -37.02
N ARG A 14 31.14 -17.65 -36.54
CA ARG A 14 31.21 -19.11 -36.68
C ARG A 14 29.97 -19.74 -36.03
N PRO A 15 29.38 -20.78 -36.64
CA PRO A 15 28.18 -21.45 -36.11
C PRO A 15 28.35 -21.98 -34.67
N ALA A 16 29.58 -22.27 -34.25
CA ALA A 16 29.90 -22.60 -32.87
C ALA A 16 29.68 -21.43 -31.89
N SER A 17 30.07 -20.21 -32.26
CA SER A 17 29.86 -18.98 -31.49
C SER A 17 28.38 -18.62 -31.37
N GLN A 18 27.59 -18.98 -32.39
CA GLN A 18 26.16 -18.72 -32.41
C GLN A 18 25.40 -19.57 -31.38
N ARG A 19 25.79 -20.84 -31.19
CA ARG A 19 25.21 -21.68 -30.13
C ARG A 19 25.54 -21.14 -28.73
N GLN A 20 26.71 -20.53 -28.55
CA GLN A 20 27.08 -19.87 -27.29
C GLN A 20 26.20 -18.63 -27.04
N LEU A 21 25.92 -17.85 -28.08
CA LEU A 21 25.04 -16.68 -27.98
C LEU A 21 23.61 -17.10 -27.53
N PHE A 22 23.04 -18.14 -28.14
CA PHE A 22 21.72 -18.65 -27.73
C PHE A 22 21.71 -19.16 -26.28
N LYS A 23 22.78 -19.82 -25.83
CA LYS A 23 22.91 -20.24 -24.43
C LYS A 23 22.94 -19.04 -23.48
N LEU A 24 23.66 -17.97 -23.82
CA LEU A 24 23.69 -16.74 -23.02
C LEU A 24 22.34 -16.04 -22.96
N VAL A 25 21.62 -15.96 -24.07
CA VAL A 25 20.27 -15.36 -24.10
C VAL A 25 19.28 -16.20 -23.28
N ALA A 26 19.32 -17.52 -23.40
CA ALA A 26 18.47 -18.41 -22.61
C ALA A 26 18.78 -18.31 -21.12
N LEU A 27 20.07 -18.26 -20.74
CA LEU A 27 20.50 -18.04 -19.36
C LEU A 27 19.98 -16.71 -18.82
N LEU A 28 20.08 -15.63 -19.59
CA LEU A 28 19.57 -14.31 -19.20
C LEU A 28 18.05 -14.33 -18.97
N GLY A 29 17.30 -14.97 -19.87
CA GLY A 29 15.85 -15.14 -19.70
C GLY A 29 15.49 -15.94 -18.44
N PHE A 30 16.23 -17.00 -18.15
CA PHE A 30 16.07 -17.78 -16.92
C PHE A 30 16.35 -16.94 -15.67
N VAL A 31 17.40 -16.12 -15.67
CA VAL A 31 17.74 -15.22 -14.55
C VAL A 31 16.62 -14.20 -14.30
N VAL A 32 16.08 -13.57 -15.34
CA VAL A 32 14.96 -12.63 -15.19
C VAL A 32 13.71 -13.32 -14.65
N MET A 33 13.40 -14.52 -15.13
CA MET A 33 12.28 -15.32 -14.63
C MET A 33 12.48 -15.73 -13.16
N ALA A 34 13.71 -16.08 -12.77
CA ALA A 34 14.06 -16.38 -11.38
C ALA A 34 13.94 -15.14 -10.47
N ILE A 35 14.35 -13.95 -10.94
CA ILE A 35 14.17 -12.68 -10.20
C ILE A 35 12.68 -12.38 -10.01
N GLN A 36 11.85 -12.55 -11.05
CA GLN A 36 10.40 -12.32 -10.93
C GLN A 36 9.71 -13.35 -10.03
N TRP A 37 10.13 -14.61 -10.09
CA TRP A 37 9.63 -15.65 -9.19
C TRP A 37 10.03 -15.32 -7.75
N ALA A 38 11.30 -14.98 -7.52
CA ALA A 38 11.77 -14.53 -6.21
C ALA A 38 11.04 -13.27 -5.74
N ALA A 39 10.69 -12.30 -6.60
CA ALA A 39 10.01 -11.08 -6.15
C ALA A 39 8.60 -11.31 -5.57
N ARG A 40 8.02 -12.51 -5.67
CA ARG A 40 6.73 -12.84 -5.04
C ARG A 40 6.93 -13.02 -3.53
N GLU A 41 6.14 -12.29 -2.74
CA GLU A 41 6.18 -12.33 -1.27
C GLU A 41 6.03 -13.77 -0.73
N GLU A 42 5.20 -14.58 -1.37
CA GLU A 42 4.96 -16.00 -1.04
C GLU A 42 6.24 -16.85 -0.97
N ASN A 43 7.24 -16.56 -1.81
CA ASN A 43 8.43 -17.41 -1.97
C ASN A 43 9.52 -17.18 -0.90
N TRP A 44 9.48 -16.06 -0.18
CA TRP A 44 10.44 -15.75 0.89
C TRP A 44 9.90 -16.01 2.30
N GLN A 45 8.60 -16.33 2.45
CA GLN A 45 7.96 -16.53 3.75
C GLN A 45 8.62 -17.62 4.60
N TRP A 46 9.11 -18.69 3.97
CA TRP A 46 9.81 -19.77 4.67
C TRP A 46 11.22 -19.37 5.15
N MET A 47 11.86 -18.40 4.49
CA MET A 47 13.23 -17.97 4.78
C MET A 47 13.29 -16.89 5.85
N THR A 48 12.24 -16.07 5.96
CA THR A 48 12.13 -15.00 6.97
C THR A 48 11.61 -15.51 8.31
N GLY A 49 11.15 -16.76 8.41
CA GLY A 49 10.73 -17.35 9.67
C GLY A 49 9.54 -16.65 10.31
N PHE A 50 8.69 -15.97 9.53
CA PHE A 50 7.36 -15.63 9.99
C PHE A 50 6.59 -16.95 10.06
N ASP A 51 6.64 -17.57 11.24
CA ASP A 51 5.81 -18.69 11.62
C ASP A 51 4.39 -18.46 11.09
N GLN A 52 3.73 -19.53 10.64
CA GLN A 52 2.26 -19.49 10.51
C GLN A 52 1.73 -18.77 11.74
N PRO A 53 0.87 -17.75 11.59
CA PRO A 53 0.38 -17.02 12.75
C PRO A 53 -0.17 -18.09 13.69
N LEU A 54 0.54 -18.30 14.81
CA LEU A 54 0.01 -19.05 15.92
C LEU A 54 -1.40 -18.48 16.10
N PRO A 55 -2.45 -19.32 16.19
CA PRO A 55 -3.79 -18.82 16.43
C PRO A 55 -3.64 -17.79 17.54
N PRO A 56 -3.94 -16.50 17.26
CA PRO A 56 -3.52 -15.43 18.12
C PRO A 56 -3.98 -15.81 19.52
N PRO A 57 -3.12 -15.70 20.56
CA PRO A 57 -3.60 -15.89 21.90
C PRO A 57 -4.90 -15.09 22.01
N GLU A 58 -5.97 -15.71 22.50
CA GLU A 58 -7.27 -15.07 22.69
C GLU A 58 -7.09 -14.01 23.79
N ILE A 59 -6.33 -12.97 23.48
CA ILE A 59 -6.24 -11.77 24.27
C ILE A 59 -7.57 -11.10 23.99
N PRO A 60 -8.43 -10.94 25.00
CA PRO A 60 -9.70 -10.26 24.81
C PRO A 60 -9.38 -8.90 24.16
N LEU A 61 -10.10 -8.54 23.10
CA LEU A 61 -9.86 -7.31 22.32
C LEU A 61 -9.80 -6.03 23.19
N GLN A 62 -10.31 -6.11 24.43
CA GLN A 62 -10.23 -5.04 25.44
C GLN A 62 -8.82 -4.83 26.03
N GLU A 63 -7.91 -5.81 25.92
CA GLU A 63 -6.58 -5.80 26.54
C GLU A 63 -5.43 -5.48 25.57
N LEU A 64 -5.64 -5.52 24.24
CA LEU A 64 -4.59 -5.09 23.31
C LEU A 64 -4.34 -3.58 23.42
N ASN A 65 -3.19 -3.23 23.99
CA ASN A 65 -2.68 -1.87 24.09
C ASN A 65 -1.48 -1.71 23.14
N PHE A 66 -1.66 -1.01 22.02
CA PHE A 66 -0.71 -0.98 20.90
C PHE A 66 0.42 0.06 21.06
N ARG A 67 0.97 0.23 22.27
CA ARG A 67 2.16 1.08 22.45
C ARG A 67 3.35 0.46 21.74
N VAL A 68 3.85 1.09 20.67
CA VAL A 68 5.25 0.95 20.29
C VAL A 68 6.04 1.71 21.35
N HIS A 69 6.63 1.01 22.31
CA HIS A 69 7.63 1.60 23.20
C HIS A 69 8.95 1.68 22.44
N PRO A 70 9.43 2.89 22.07
CA PRO A 70 10.70 3.01 21.35
C PRO A 70 11.92 2.57 22.19
N ASP A 71 11.78 2.47 23.53
CA ASP A 71 12.89 2.20 24.46
C ASP A 71 12.62 1.04 25.45
N ALA A 72 11.80 0.05 25.10
CA ALA A 72 11.53 -1.06 26.04
C ALA A 72 12.77 -1.97 26.20
N PRO A 73 13.38 -2.08 27.41
CA PRO A 73 14.37 -3.12 27.70
C PRO A 73 13.71 -4.52 27.63
N PRO A 74 14.49 -5.60 27.38
CA PRO A 74 13.94 -6.95 27.27
C PRO A 74 13.15 -7.33 28.53
N PRO A 75 12.01 -8.02 28.37
CA PRO A 75 11.05 -8.22 29.44
C PRO A 75 11.69 -9.04 30.56
N THR A 76 11.87 -8.40 31.71
CA THR A 76 12.22 -9.09 32.96
C THR A 76 10.99 -9.05 33.86
N GLU A 77 10.32 -10.21 33.92
CA GLU A 77 9.27 -10.65 34.85
C GLU A 77 7.98 -9.81 35.04
N PRO A 78 6.80 -10.46 35.16
CA PRO A 78 5.52 -9.77 35.23
C PRO A 78 5.22 -9.29 36.66
N ALA A 79 5.50 -8.01 36.93
CA ALA A 79 4.81 -7.29 38.00
C ALA A 79 3.50 -6.73 37.44
N LEU A 80 2.42 -7.50 37.59
CA LEU A 80 1.05 -7.06 37.34
C LEU A 80 0.65 -6.01 38.38
N GLU A 81 0.94 -4.74 38.08
CA GLU A 81 0.33 -3.61 38.80
C GLU A 81 -1.04 -3.31 38.16
N MET A 82 -2.08 -3.94 38.71
CA MET A 82 -3.47 -3.64 38.37
C MET A 82 -3.87 -2.27 38.92
N ALA A 83 -3.66 -1.21 38.14
CA ALA A 83 -4.39 0.04 38.32
C ALA A 83 -5.72 -0.07 37.58
N ALA A 84 -6.78 -0.46 38.30
CA ALA A 84 -8.15 -0.39 37.77
C ALA A 84 -8.47 1.06 37.38
N PRO A 85 -8.93 1.34 36.15
CA PRO A 85 -9.43 2.66 35.81
C PRO A 85 -10.69 2.93 36.65
N ARG A 86 -10.75 4.12 37.26
CA ARG A 86 -11.96 4.65 37.88
C ARG A 86 -13.06 4.65 36.83
N SER A 87 -14.00 3.72 36.93
CA SER A 87 -15.24 3.75 36.17
C SER A 87 -16.02 4.99 36.59
N SER A 88 -16.01 6.03 35.77
CA SER A 88 -17.03 7.08 35.84
C SER A 88 -18.36 6.41 35.51
N HIS A 89 -19.12 6.07 36.55
CA HIS A 89 -20.47 5.55 36.41
C HIS A 89 -21.37 6.63 35.77
N TYR A 90 -21.48 6.61 34.45
CA TYR A 90 -22.56 7.28 33.76
C TYR A 90 -23.79 6.40 33.91
N HIS A 91 -24.69 6.76 34.83
CA HIS A 91 -25.94 6.03 35.02
C HIS A 91 -26.80 6.14 33.77
N ALA A 92 -26.98 5.01 33.07
CA ALA A 92 -27.89 4.84 31.94
C ALA A 92 -29.38 4.81 32.37
N GLY A 93 -29.79 5.73 33.27
CA GLY A 93 -31.10 5.69 33.94
C GLY A 93 -32.03 6.87 33.67
N ALA A 94 -31.58 7.92 32.97
CA ALA A 94 -32.44 9.03 32.58
C ALA A 94 -31.92 9.61 31.26
N ALA A 95 -32.81 9.78 30.28
CA ALA A 95 -32.50 10.58 29.10
C ALA A 95 -31.96 11.94 29.59
N PRO A 96 -30.73 12.34 29.22
CA PRO A 96 -30.14 13.56 29.73
C PRO A 96 -31.07 14.75 29.42
N PRO A 97 -31.37 15.64 30.38
CA PRO A 97 -32.28 16.79 30.20
C PRO A 97 -31.79 17.86 29.20
N PHE A 98 -30.76 17.55 28.40
CA PHE A 98 -30.01 18.47 27.56
C PHE A 98 -30.33 18.36 26.05
N LEU A 99 -31.26 17.49 25.64
CA LEU A 99 -31.60 17.28 24.23
C LEU A 99 -32.58 18.32 23.65
N THR A 100 -33.01 19.32 24.42
CA THR A 100 -33.96 20.34 23.98
C THR A 100 -33.32 21.63 23.44
N SER A 101 -32.00 21.78 23.54
CA SER A 101 -31.30 22.96 23.01
C SER A 101 -30.77 22.72 21.61
N SER A 102 -31.05 23.64 20.68
CA SER A 102 -30.50 23.73 19.31
C SER A 102 -28.99 24.00 19.26
N GLU A 103 -28.28 23.61 20.30
CA GLU A 103 -26.87 23.88 20.50
C GLU A 103 -26.04 22.83 19.77
N THR A 104 -25.18 23.28 18.87
CA THR A 104 -24.29 22.47 18.04
C THR A 104 -22.97 22.13 18.74
N THR A 105 -22.83 22.46 20.02
CA THR A 105 -21.64 22.16 20.82
C THR A 105 -21.90 20.94 21.68
N LEU A 106 -20.94 20.00 21.70
CA LEU A 106 -21.02 18.85 22.60
C LEU A 106 -20.70 19.29 24.04
N PRO A 107 -21.34 18.68 25.06
CA PRO A 107 -21.01 18.95 26.44
C PRO A 107 -19.51 18.76 26.71
N PRO A 108 -18.86 19.68 27.44
CA PRO A 108 -17.46 19.50 27.81
C PRO A 108 -17.32 18.23 28.65
N GLY A 109 -16.26 17.45 28.38
CA GLY A 109 -16.02 16.19 29.08
C GLY A 109 -16.82 14.99 28.56
N LEU A 110 -17.77 15.15 27.63
CA LEU A 110 -18.52 14.02 27.06
C LEU A 110 -17.59 12.93 26.48
N LEU A 111 -16.50 13.35 25.85
CA LEU A 111 -15.53 12.47 25.20
C LEU A 111 -14.26 12.29 26.03
N GLU A 112 -14.29 12.68 27.31
CA GLU A 112 -13.21 12.40 28.25
C GLU A 112 -13.11 10.88 28.48
N GLY A 113 -11.89 10.34 28.43
CA GLY A 113 -11.64 8.90 28.57
C GLY A 113 -11.74 8.08 27.28
N MET A 114 -12.07 8.68 26.14
CA MET A 114 -11.92 7.99 24.84
C MET A 114 -10.44 7.77 24.50
N ASP A 115 -10.11 6.56 24.03
CA ASP A 115 -8.71 6.16 23.79
C ASP A 115 -8.41 6.00 22.29
N ASP A 116 -7.63 6.92 21.73
CA ASP A 116 -7.19 6.92 20.33
C ASP A 116 -6.33 5.71 19.92
N ARG A 117 -5.85 4.92 20.89
CA ARG A 117 -4.86 3.87 20.67
C ARG A 117 -5.45 2.47 20.66
N ARG A 118 -6.77 2.34 20.55
CA ARG A 118 -7.46 1.05 20.60
C ARG A 118 -8.11 0.68 19.27
N LEU A 119 -8.09 -0.62 18.99
CA LEU A 119 -8.79 -1.19 17.86
C LEU A 119 -10.28 -1.22 18.14
N GLY A 120 -11.07 -0.79 17.17
CA GLY A 120 -12.51 -0.81 17.32
C GLY A 120 -13.07 0.33 18.17
N LEU A 121 -14.39 0.28 18.33
CA LEU A 121 -15.12 1.10 19.30
C LEU A 121 -15.31 0.24 20.55
N LEU A 122 -14.88 0.74 21.71
CA LEU A 122 -15.03 -0.02 22.95
C LEU A 122 -16.47 0.00 23.42
N ARG A 123 -16.91 -1.07 24.11
CA ARG A 123 -18.22 -1.07 24.78
C ARG A 123 -18.37 0.09 25.78
N SER A 124 -17.29 0.49 26.44
CA SER A 124 -17.25 1.63 27.36
C SER A 124 -17.36 3.00 26.68
N GLU A 125 -17.11 3.08 25.38
CA GLU A 125 -17.21 4.30 24.58
C GLU A 125 -18.61 4.45 23.94
N ARG A 126 -19.44 3.41 24.06
CA ARG A 126 -20.70 3.32 23.34
C ARG A 126 -21.71 4.38 23.78
N ALA A 127 -21.86 4.57 25.08
CA ALA A 127 -22.79 5.55 25.62
C ALA A 127 -22.49 6.98 25.12
N GLN A 128 -21.20 7.33 24.96
CA GLN A 128 -20.78 8.61 24.42
C GLN A 128 -21.14 8.75 22.93
N ILE A 129 -20.96 7.69 22.14
CA ILE A 129 -21.36 7.66 20.72
C ILE A 129 -22.87 7.81 20.58
N ASP A 130 -23.64 7.09 21.39
CA ASP A 130 -25.11 7.15 21.36
C ASP A 130 -25.61 8.58 21.65
N VAL A 131 -24.98 9.29 22.60
CA VAL A 131 -25.30 10.70 22.87
C VAL A 131 -25.03 11.59 21.65
N ILE A 132 -23.92 11.37 20.92
CA ILE A 132 -23.63 12.15 19.71
C ILE A 132 -24.61 11.78 18.58
N LEU A 133 -24.93 10.48 18.41
CA LEU A 133 -25.89 10.01 17.42
C LEU A 133 -27.26 10.64 17.65
N GLU A 134 -27.74 10.64 18.88
CA GLU A 134 -29.02 11.28 19.22
C GLU A 134 -28.98 12.79 18.99
N ARG A 135 -27.85 13.44 19.33
CA ARG A 135 -27.66 14.87 19.05
C ARG A 135 -27.74 15.16 17.55
N VAL A 136 -27.03 14.42 16.70
CA VAL A 136 -27.03 14.68 15.25
C VAL A 136 -28.39 14.39 14.61
N ARG A 137 -29.18 13.45 15.15
CA ARG A 137 -30.56 13.18 14.69
C ARG A 137 -31.49 14.38 14.88
N HIS A 138 -31.31 15.13 15.96
CA HIS A 138 -32.12 16.31 16.27
C HIS A 138 -31.68 17.60 15.55
N LEU A 139 -30.48 17.64 14.99
CA LEU A 139 -29.97 18.82 14.29
C LEU A 139 -30.38 18.80 12.80
N THR A 140 -30.63 19.97 12.25
CA THR A 140 -30.83 20.14 10.80
C THR A 140 -29.48 20.24 10.09
N ASP A 141 -29.44 19.84 8.82
CA ASP A 141 -28.20 19.89 8.02
C ASP A 141 -27.68 21.33 7.90
N HIS A 142 -28.60 22.30 7.81
CA HIS A 142 -28.24 23.72 7.84
C HIS A 142 -27.55 24.15 9.14
N GLN A 143 -28.04 23.69 10.30
CA GLN A 143 -27.38 23.98 11.59
C GLN A 143 -25.98 23.36 11.65
N LEU A 144 -25.85 22.10 11.20
CA LEU A 144 -24.57 21.43 11.16
C LEU A 144 -23.58 22.15 10.23
N ALA A 145 -24.00 22.44 9.00
CA ALA A 145 -23.17 23.10 7.99
C ALA A 145 -22.75 24.53 8.36
N THR A 146 -23.56 25.25 9.15
CA THR A 146 -23.25 26.60 9.64
C THR A 146 -22.25 26.57 10.79
N ALA A 147 -22.37 25.58 11.67
CA ALA A 147 -21.50 25.46 12.84
C ALA A 147 -20.19 24.70 12.57
N ALA A 148 -20.12 23.93 11.48
CA ALA A 148 -18.96 23.13 11.12
C ALA A 148 -17.75 23.99 10.69
N ASP A 149 -16.58 23.70 11.26
CA ASP A 149 -15.32 24.31 10.82
C ASP A 149 -14.82 23.62 9.54
N ARG A 150 -14.56 24.41 8.50
CA ARG A 150 -14.12 23.96 7.18
C ARG A 150 -12.60 24.01 6.99
N ASN A 151 -11.86 24.56 7.95
CA ASN A 151 -10.43 24.84 7.80
C ASN A 151 -9.52 23.74 8.38
N ILE A 152 -10.10 22.64 8.87
CA ILE A 152 -9.36 21.54 9.48
C ILE A 152 -9.41 20.31 8.57
N GLY A 153 -8.25 19.91 8.07
CA GLY A 153 -8.08 18.70 7.27
C GLY A 153 -7.78 17.45 8.11
N PHE A 154 -7.35 16.39 7.44
CA PHE A 154 -7.01 15.09 8.02
C PHE A 154 -5.78 15.17 8.94
N ILE A 155 -4.71 15.85 8.51
CA ILE A 155 -3.41 15.81 9.18
C ILE A 155 -3.49 16.24 10.66
N PRO A 156 -4.11 17.38 11.02
CA PRO A 156 -4.20 17.80 12.41
C PRO A 156 -4.99 16.83 13.31
N LEU A 157 -6.01 16.16 12.76
CA LEU A 157 -6.83 15.19 13.49
C LEU A 157 -6.06 13.92 13.81
N ASN A 158 -5.15 13.52 12.93
CA ASN A 158 -4.31 12.35 13.16
C ASN A 158 -3.13 12.66 14.11
N ASP A 159 -2.53 13.83 14.00
CA ASP A 159 -1.33 14.20 14.77
C ASP A 159 -1.67 14.69 16.18
N ARG A 160 -2.73 15.50 16.31
CA ARG A 160 -3.14 16.15 17.56
C ARG A 160 -4.64 15.95 17.84
N PRO A 161 -5.13 14.70 17.93
CA PRO A 161 -6.56 14.40 18.07
C PRO A 161 -7.19 15.07 19.30
N GLY A 162 -6.45 15.22 20.40
CA GLY A 162 -6.95 15.87 21.62
C GLY A 162 -7.44 17.30 21.41
N ASP A 163 -6.79 18.07 20.52
CA ASP A 163 -7.11 19.48 20.25
C ASP A 163 -8.44 19.64 19.48
N TYR A 164 -8.89 18.57 18.81
CA TYR A 164 -10.05 18.61 17.92
C TYR A 164 -11.21 17.74 18.37
N ARG A 165 -11.04 16.95 19.43
CA ARG A 165 -12.06 16.02 19.93
C ARG A 165 -13.35 16.76 20.26
N GLY A 166 -14.46 16.26 19.73
CA GLY A 166 -15.80 16.80 19.90
C GLY A 166 -16.10 18.05 19.09
N ARG A 167 -15.18 18.51 18.23
CA ARG A 167 -15.45 19.63 17.32
C ARG A 167 -16.28 19.16 16.13
N LEU A 168 -17.24 19.97 15.73
CA LEU A 168 -18.02 19.79 14.51
C LEU A 168 -17.21 20.32 13.32
N LEU A 169 -16.90 19.44 12.37
CA LEU A 169 -16.04 19.73 11.23
C LEU A 169 -16.74 19.35 9.92
N HIS A 170 -16.39 20.06 8.86
CA HIS A 170 -16.83 19.77 7.49
C HIS A 170 -15.74 19.04 6.72
N PHE A 171 -16.10 17.99 6.00
CA PHE A 171 -15.17 17.23 5.18
C PHE A 171 -15.71 16.95 3.80
N ASP A 172 -14.82 17.10 2.82
CA ASP A 172 -15.00 16.66 1.44
C ASP A 172 -14.06 15.49 1.15
N GLY A 173 -14.55 14.49 0.40
CA GLY A 173 -13.72 13.35 0.03
C GLY A 173 -14.34 12.47 -1.03
N ILE A 174 -13.65 11.37 -1.33
CA ILE A 174 -14.11 10.32 -2.24
C ILE A 174 -14.53 9.12 -1.40
N LEU A 175 -15.81 8.76 -1.49
CA LEU A 175 -16.37 7.59 -0.84
C LEU A 175 -15.79 6.31 -1.45
N TRP A 176 -15.10 5.54 -0.63
CA TRP A 176 -14.54 4.26 -1.03
C TRP A 176 -15.47 3.10 -0.65
N ARG A 177 -16.04 3.13 0.55
CA ARG A 177 -16.93 2.05 1.03
C ARG A 177 -18.09 2.64 1.80
N LEU A 178 -19.28 2.10 1.57
CA LEU A 178 -20.49 2.42 2.32
C LEU A 178 -21.19 1.12 2.69
N SER A 179 -21.43 0.90 3.97
CA SER A 179 -22.10 -0.29 4.47
C SER A 179 -23.16 0.04 5.52
N LYS A 180 -24.13 -0.85 5.72
CA LYS A 180 -25.02 -0.77 6.89
C LYS A 180 -24.26 -1.25 8.12
N PHE A 181 -24.16 -0.39 9.13
CA PHE A 181 -23.51 -0.69 10.39
C PHE A 181 -24.51 -1.40 11.31
N HIS A 182 -24.31 -2.70 11.50
CA HIS A 182 -25.10 -3.49 12.42
C HIS A 182 -24.38 -3.56 13.76
N GLU A 183 -24.90 -2.82 14.73
CA GLU A 183 -24.44 -2.94 16.11
C GLU A 183 -25.06 -4.23 16.68
N GLY A 184 -24.20 -5.17 17.11
CA GLY A 184 -24.62 -6.51 17.51
C GLY A 184 -25.79 -6.50 18.51
N ALA A 185 -26.71 -7.45 18.29
CA ALA A 185 -27.99 -7.63 18.99
C ALA A 185 -28.93 -6.40 18.90
N ALA A 186 -29.60 -6.28 17.75
CA ALA A 186 -30.68 -5.32 17.54
C ALA A 186 -31.82 -5.56 18.56
N GLU A 187 -31.92 -4.73 19.59
CA GLU A 187 -33.15 -4.62 20.39
C GLU A 187 -34.15 -3.64 19.75
N THR A 188 -33.73 -2.82 18.77
CA THR A 188 -34.59 -1.82 18.14
C THR A 188 -34.50 -1.86 16.60
N PRO A 189 -35.60 -2.16 15.88
CA PRO A 189 -35.62 -2.34 14.41
C PRO A 189 -35.43 -1.09 13.53
N ASN A 190 -35.30 0.12 14.11
CA ASN A 190 -35.44 1.39 13.36
C ASN A 190 -34.19 2.29 13.35
N ASP A 191 -33.05 1.80 13.85
CA ASP A 191 -31.80 2.55 13.92
C ASP A 191 -30.80 2.03 12.87
N ASP A 192 -31.18 2.16 11.58
CA ASP A 192 -30.25 1.91 10.47
C ASP A 192 -29.09 2.91 10.56
N LEU A 193 -27.96 2.49 11.13
CA LEU A 193 -26.70 3.22 11.05
C LEU A 193 -25.96 2.80 9.80
N TYR A 194 -25.20 3.74 9.25
CA TYR A 194 -24.33 3.53 8.10
C TYR A 194 -22.90 3.81 8.48
N GLU A 195 -22.01 3.02 7.92
CA GLU A 195 -20.57 3.22 8.02
C GLU A 195 -20.04 3.60 6.64
N ALA A 196 -19.46 4.79 6.55
CA ALA A 196 -18.76 5.28 5.37
C ALA A 196 -17.25 5.34 5.61
N TRP A 197 -16.49 4.87 4.64
CA TRP A 197 -15.04 5.06 4.56
C TRP A 197 -14.74 5.90 3.32
N LEU A 198 -14.05 7.02 3.52
CA LEU A 198 -13.74 7.98 2.46
C LEU A 198 -12.29 8.45 2.54
N TYR A 199 -11.74 8.85 1.41
CA TYR A 199 -10.42 9.47 1.32
C TYR A 199 -10.57 10.97 1.12
N THR A 200 -9.95 11.75 2.01
CA THR A 200 -9.86 13.20 1.83
C THR A 200 -8.64 13.51 0.96
N PRO A 201 -8.60 14.67 0.26
CA PRO A 201 -7.49 15.01 -0.62
C PRO A 201 -6.11 15.03 0.06
N ASP A 202 -6.06 15.28 1.37
CA ASP A 202 -4.85 15.43 2.17
C ASP A 202 -4.47 14.18 2.99
N ALA A 203 -5.29 13.12 2.99
CA ALA A 203 -5.04 11.91 3.79
C ALA A 203 -4.12 10.88 3.13
N GLY A 204 -3.83 11.05 1.83
CA GLY A 204 -3.09 10.07 1.04
C GLY A 204 -3.83 8.74 0.96
N ASN A 205 -3.23 7.66 1.48
CA ASN A 205 -3.82 6.32 1.52
C ASN A 205 -4.52 5.99 2.85
N ASN A 206 -4.70 6.97 3.74
CA ASN A 206 -5.38 6.76 5.02
C ASN A 206 -6.84 7.19 4.89
N PRO A 207 -7.81 6.32 5.22
CA PRO A 207 -9.21 6.68 5.14
C PRO A 207 -9.66 7.49 6.37
N THR A 208 -10.77 8.18 6.22
CA THR A 208 -11.61 8.70 7.30
C THR A 208 -12.84 7.81 7.43
N ARG A 209 -13.17 7.42 8.67
CA ARG A 209 -14.35 6.59 8.98
C ARG A 209 -15.45 7.48 9.54
N VAL A 210 -16.66 7.34 9.02
CA VAL A 210 -17.83 8.11 9.43
C VAL A 210 -18.95 7.14 9.78
N LEU A 211 -19.49 7.28 10.99
CA LEU A 211 -20.76 6.69 11.37
C LEU A 211 -21.86 7.72 11.16
N CYS A 212 -22.87 7.40 10.36
CA CYS A 212 -23.97 8.30 10.10
C CYS A 212 -25.34 7.64 10.20
N THR A 213 -26.35 8.44 10.48
CA THR A 213 -27.74 7.99 10.63
C THR A 213 -28.50 7.95 9.32
N GLN A 214 -28.00 8.64 8.30
CA GLN A 214 -28.66 8.84 7.02
C GLN A 214 -27.61 8.82 5.89
N ILE A 215 -28.06 8.42 4.71
CA ILE A 215 -27.31 8.51 3.47
C ILE A 215 -28.19 9.20 2.43
N ASP A 216 -27.68 10.23 1.78
CA ASP A 216 -28.47 10.94 0.78
C ASP A 216 -28.28 10.32 -0.61
N PRO A 217 -29.38 10.13 -1.38
CA PRO A 217 -29.30 9.70 -2.77
C PRO A 217 -28.40 10.66 -3.59
N PRO A 218 -27.64 10.16 -4.59
CA PRO A 218 -27.72 8.82 -5.19
C PRO A 218 -26.72 7.80 -4.62
N LEU A 219 -26.24 7.98 -3.38
CA LEU A 219 -25.25 7.08 -2.78
C LEU A 219 -25.73 5.62 -2.73
N ARG A 220 -24.86 4.69 -3.08
CA ARG A 220 -25.14 3.25 -3.07
C ARG A 220 -24.25 2.56 -2.05
N ILE A 221 -24.84 1.65 -1.29
CA ILE A 221 -24.11 0.72 -0.43
C ILE A 221 -23.24 -0.17 -1.32
N GLY A 222 -22.00 -0.36 -0.92
CA GLY A 222 -21.03 -1.18 -1.64
C GLY A 222 -19.59 -0.82 -1.27
N ASP A 223 -18.68 -1.60 -1.82
CA ASP A 223 -17.25 -1.32 -1.80
C ASP A 223 -16.84 -0.68 -3.15
N GLN A 224 -15.76 0.08 -3.16
CA GLN A 224 -15.23 0.80 -4.33
C GLN A 224 -16.26 1.72 -5.02
N VAL A 225 -17.02 2.49 -4.24
CA VAL A 225 -18.09 3.35 -4.76
C VAL A 225 -17.56 4.49 -5.65
N ASP A 226 -16.37 5.02 -5.34
CA ASP A 226 -15.66 6.09 -6.07
C ASP A 226 -16.53 7.33 -6.38
N GLN A 227 -17.27 7.78 -5.37
CA GLN A 227 -18.18 8.91 -5.51
C GLN A 227 -17.74 10.08 -4.62
N PRO A 228 -17.69 11.33 -5.14
CA PRO A 228 -17.42 12.49 -4.32
C PRO A 228 -18.57 12.70 -3.32
N VAL A 229 -18.20 12.88 -2.06
CA VAL A 229 -19.13 13.07 -0.94
C VAL A 229 -18.67 14.21 -0.04
N SER A 230 -19.62 14.73 0.74
CA SER A 230 -19.35 15.65 1.85
C SER A 230 -20.18 15.29 3.06
N PHE A 231 -19.69 15.63 4.25
CA PHE A 231 -20.46 15.50 5.49
C PHE A 231 -20.04 16.56 6.50
N ASP A 232 -20.94 16.83 7.45
CA ASP A 232 -20.69 17.62 8.65
C ASP A 232 -20.82 16.71 9.88
N GLY A 233 -19.74 16.55 10.64
CA GLY A 233 -19.69 15.55 11.71
C GLY A 233 -18.77 15.94 12.86
N TYR A 234 -19.06 15.38 14.03
CA TYR A 234 -18.21 15.54 15.21
C TYR A 234 -17.03 14.59 15.13
N PHE A 235 -15.81 15.13 15.25
CA PHE A 235 -14.62 14.30 15.38
C PHE A 235 -14.60 13.63 16.76
N VAL A 236 -14.51 12.30 16.78
CA VAL A 236 -14.64 11.51 18.02
C VAL A 236 -13.29 11.07 18.56
N LYS A 237 -12.51 10.36 17.75
CA LYS A 237 -11.23 9.73 18.14
C LYS A 237 -10.46 9.27 16.90
N ARG A 238 -9.22 8.84 17.10
CA ARG A 238 -8.55 7.96 16.13
C ARG A 238 -9.01 6.52 16.38
N TYR A 239 -9.45 5.87 15.31
CA TYR A 239 -10.00 4.53 15.31
C TYR A 239 -8.97 3.56 14.73
N GLY A 240 -8.51 2.62 15.55
CA GLY A 240 -7.64 1.54 15.09
C GLY A 240 -8.42 0.50 14.30
N TYR A 241 -7.87 0.07 13.17
CA TYR A 241 -8.41 -1.01 12.33
C TYR A 241 -7.31 -1.90 11.77
N ALA A 242 -7.66 -3.15 11.50
CA ALA A 242 -6.74 -4.13 10.92
C ALA A 242 -6.92 -4.22 9.40
N THR A 243 -5.81 -4.41 8.70
CA THR A 243 -5.74 -4.75 7.27
C THR A 243 -4.82 -5.97 7.11
N GLU A 244 -4.77 -6.52 5.90
CA GLU A 244 -3.80 -7.58 5.55
C GLU A 244 -2.34 -7.15 5.82
N THR A 245 -2.04 -5.86 5.66
CA THR A 245 -0.70 -5.29 5.85
C THR A 245 -0.38 -4.91 7.30
N GLY A 246 -1.30 -5.16 8.22
CA GLY A 246 -1.16 -4.82 9.64
C GLY A 246 -2.16 -3.77 10.12
N MET A 247 -1.79 -3.12 11.22
CA MET A 247 -2.66 -2.22 11.98
C MET A 247 -2.54 -0.78 11.50
N HIS A 248 -3.70 -0.15 11.29
CA HIS A 248 -3.81 1.24 10.81
C HIS A 248 -4.76 2.04 11.71
N VAL A 249 -4.78 3.34 11.51
CA VAL A 249 -5.63 4.28 12.26
C VAL A 249 -6.33 5.24 11.30
N ALA A 250 -7.59 5.54 11.59
CA ALA A 250 -8.41 6.46 10.81
C ALA A 250 -9.11 7.44 11.77
N PRO A 251 -9.25 8.73 11.44
CA PRO A 251 -10.17 9.61 12.14
C PRO A 251 -11.59 9.05 12.10
N LEU A 252 -12.25 8.98 13.26
CA LEU A 252 -13.64 8.57 13.38
C LEU A 252 -14.52 9.78 13.60
N PHE A 253 -15.57 9.89 12.79
CA PHE A 253 -16.61 10.89 12.90
C PHE A 253 -17.96 10.25 13.20
N VAL A 254 -18.80 11.03 13.87
CA VAL A 254 -20.24 10.78 13.95
C VAL A 254 -20.95 11.95 13.30
N ALA A 255 -21.75 11.65 12.28
CA ALA A 255 -22.43 12.63 11.46
C ALA A 255 -23.92 12.29 11.34
N LYS A 256 -24.74 13.25 10.93
CA LYS A 256 -26.14 12.96 10.63
C LYS A 256 -26.26 12.21 9.30
N ALA A 257 -25.71 12.80 8.25
CA ALA A 257 -25.81 12.32 6.88
C ALA A 257 -24.47 12.42 6.14
N VAL A 258 -24.29 11.55 5.15
CA VAL A 258 -23.27 11.70 4.12
C VAL A 258 -23.97 12.07 2.82
N HIS A 259 -23.55 13.17 2.19
CA HIS A 259 -24.18 13.74 1.01
C HIS A 259 -23.36 13.44 -0.24
N GLY A 260 -23.99 12.85 -1.26
CA GLY A 260 -23.37 12.70 -2.58
C GLY A 260 -23.26 14.06 -3.27
N ARG A 261 -22.07 14.40 -3.78
CA ARG A 261 -21.85 15.63 -4.56
C ARG A 261 -21.96 15.32 -6.05
N THR A 262 -22.86 15.99 -6.75
CA THR A 262 -22.89 15.94 -8.21
C THR A 262 -21.91 16.99 -8.76
N GLY A 263 -20.98 16.58 -9.63
CA GLY A 263 -20.15 17.50 -10.40
C GLY A 263 -18.73 17.79 -9.90
N HIS A 264 -18.24 17.11 -8.85
CA HIS A 264 -16.80 17.12 -8.55
C HIS A 264 -16.11 16.04 -9.39
N THR A 265 -15.31 16.44 -10.38
CA THR A 265 -14.41 15.51 -11.07
C THR A 265 -13.42 15.03 -10.01
N PRO A 266 -13.40 13.73 -9.65
CA PRO A 266 -12.48 13.25 -8.62
C PRO A 266 -11.05 13.67 -9.04
N PRO A 267 -10.23 14.24 -8.13
CA PRO A 267 -8.81 14.37 -8.41
C PRO A 267 -8.35 12.95 -8.70
N SER A 268 -7.88 12.72 -9.93
CA SER A 268 -7.45 11.40 -10.41
C SER A 268 -6.48 10.82 -9.37
N GLN A 269 -7.01 10.01 -8.46
CA GLN A 269 -6.17 9.16 -7.64
C GLN A 269 -5.48 8.27 -8.64
N ALA A 270 -4.16 8.39 -8.72
CA ALA A 270 -3.33 7.63 -9.63
C ALA A 270 -3.77 6.17 -9.54
N VAL A 271 -4.53 5.74 -10.55
CA VAL A 271 -5.11 4.41 -10.63
C VAL A 271 -3.95 3.46 -10.40
N LYS A 272 -4.00 2.71 -9.29
CA LYS A 272 -3.01 1.68 -9.00
C LYS A 272 -2.88 0.83 -10.24
N SER A 273 -1.69 0.89 -10.83
CA SER A 273 -1.32 0.51 -12.19
C SER A 273 -1.33 -1.01 -12.44
N SER A 274 -2.19 -1.78 -11.76
CA SER A 274 -2.20 -3.25 -11.85
C SER A 274 -2.66 -3.74 -13.22
N GLU A 275 -3.61 -3.04 -13.87
CA GLU A 275 -4.06 -3.42 -15.23
C GLU A 275 -3.02 -3.06 -16.30
N TYR A 276 -2.35 -1.90 -16.18
CA TYR A 276 -1.32 -1.49 -17.14
C TYR A 276 -0.01 -2.30 -17.02
N GLN A 277 0.24 -2.95 -15.87
CA GLN A 277 1.35 -3.89 -15.72
C GLN A 277 1.18 -5.13 -16.61
N TRP A 278 -0.02 -5.69 -16.71
CA TRP A 278 -0.24 -6.85 -17.59
C TRP A 278 -0.12 -6.50 -19.07
N ILE A 279 -0.60 -5.32 -19.47
CA ILE A 279 -0.47 -4.82 -20.85
C ILE A 279 1.01 -4.61 -21.21
N THR A 280 1.79 -4.01 -20.32
CA THR A 280 3.23 -3.78 -20.55
C THR A 280 4.02 -5.09 -20.61
N ILE A 281 3.76 -6.04 -19.70
CA ILE A 281 4.39 -7.38 -19.73
C ILE A 281 4.04 -8.11 -21.03
N THR A 282 2.76 -8.13 -21.41
CA THR A 282 2.30 -8.81 -22.64
C THR A 282 2.92 -8.16 -23.88
N GLY A 283 3.01 -6.82 -23.92
CA GLY A 283 3.65 -6.08 -25.00
C GLY A 283 5.14 -6.43 -25.15
N VAL A 284 5.89 -6.49 -24.04
CA VAL A 284 7.32 -6.85 -24.05
C VAL A 284 7.51 -8.29 -24.53
N MET A 285 6.68 -9.23 -24.06
CA MET A 285 6.75 -10.63 -24.47
C MET A 285 6.42 -10.82 -25.96
N ALA A 286 5.45 -10.07 -26.49
CA ALA A 286 5.10 -10.11 -27.91
C ALA A 286 6.26 -9.61 -28.79
N VAL A 287 6.90 -8.50 -28.42
CA VAL A 287 8.07 -7.96 -29.16
C VAL A 287 9.23 -8.95 -29.12
N ALA A 288 9.54 -9.53 -27.96
CA ALA A 288 10.57 -10.54 -27.82
C ALA A 288 10.28 -11.77 -28.70
N GLY A 289 9.03 -12.25 -28.70
CA GLY A 289 8.59 -13.36 -29.56
C GLY A 289 8.78 -13.07 -31.05
N VAL A 290 8.45 -11.86 -31.52
CA VAL A 290 8.65 -11.45 -32.92
C VAL A 290 10.13 -11.42 -33.30
N VAL A 291 10.99 -10.91 -32.42
CA VAL A 291 12.45 -10.88 -32.64
C VAL A 291 13.00 -12.31 -32.74
N ILE A 292 12.63 -13.20 -31.81
CA ILE A 292 13.05 -14.61 -31.82
C ILE A 292 12.55 -15.30 -33.09
N PHE A 293 11.29 -15.10 -33.49
CA PHE A 293 10.72 -15.68 -34.69
C PHE A 293 11.42 -15.21 -35.97
N ARG A 294 11.75 -13.91 -36.06
CA ARG A 294 12.50 -13.38 -37.21
C ARG A 294 13.89 -13.98 -37.30
N LEU A 295 14.62 -14.07 -36.17
CA LEU A 295 15.93 -14.71 -36.14
C LEU A 295 15.81 -16.19 -36.54
N TYR A 296 14.81 -16.90 -36.05
CA TYR A 296 14.57 -18.30 -36.41
C TYR A 296 14.30 -18.49 -37.92
N ARG A 297 13.44 -17.66 -38.54
CA ARG A 297 13.20 -17.71 -39.99
C ARG A 297 14.46 -17.37 -40.79
N GLN A 298 15.22 -16.38 -40.36
CA GLN A 298 16.46 -16.00 -41.03
C GLN A 298 17.46 -17.16 -41.02
N PHE A 299 17.53 -17.95 -39.94
CA PHE A 299 18.38 -19.15 -39.89
C PHE A 299 17.92 -20.26 -40.82
N GLN A 300 16.61 -20.48 -40.98
CA GLN A 300 16.12 -21.50 -41.92
C GLN A 300 16.39 -21.14 -43.40
N GLN A 301 16.59 -19.86 -43.71
CA GLN A 301 16.87 -19.40 -45.07
C GLN A 301 18.34 -19.56 -45.50
N TYR A 302 19.22 -20.05 -44.62
CA TYR A 302 20.56 -20.48 -44.99
C TYR A 302 20.57 -22.01 -45.10
N PRO A 303 20.11 -22.61 -46.22
CA PRO A 303 20.37 -24.01 -46.47
C PRO A 303 21.88 -24.19 -46.39
N GLU A 304 22.31 -25.21 -45.66
CA GLU A 304 23.72 -25.60 -45.53
C GLU A 304 24.34 -25.62 -46.94
N ARG A 305 25.04 -24.54 -47.30
CA ARG A 305 26.04 -24.60 -48.34
C ARG A 305 27.15 -25.42 -47.71
N SER A 306 27.02 -26.74 -47.85
CA SER A 306 28.10 -27.69 -47.71
C SER A 306 29.28 -27.12 -48.49
N THR A 307 30.17 -26.49 -47.74
CA THR A 307 31.40 -25.96 -48.30
C THR A 307 32.19 -27.22 -48.63
N PRO A 308 32.46 -27.52 -49.91
CA PRO A 308 33.23 -28.70 -50.25
C PRO A 308 34.54 -28.63 -49.46
N LEU A 309 34.82 -29.66 -48.67
CA LEU A 309 36.08 -29.71 -47.92
C LEU A 309 37.22 -29.56 -48.93
N PRO A 310 38.16 -28.62 -48.72
CA PRO A 310 39.36 -28.59 -49.53
C PRO A 310 40.13 -29.89 -49.28
N ASP A 311 40.30 -30.68 -50.35
CA ASP A 311 40.89 -32.04 -50.38
C ASP A 311 42.36 -32.12 -49.92
N ARG A 312 42.94 -31.04 -49.42
CA ARG A 312 44.34 -31.00 -48.98
C ARG A 312 44.52 -29.97 -47.87
N VAL A 313 44.58 -30.46 -46.65
CA VAL A 313 45.22 -29.74 -45.55
C VAL A 313 46.73 -29.90 -45.78
N PRO A 314 47.51 -28.83 -46.03
CA PRO A 314 48.96 -28.94 -46.05
C PRO A 314 49.43 -29.37 -44.66
N ASP A 315 50.32 -30.37 -44.59
CA ASP A 315 50.92 -30.85 -43.35
C ASP A 315 51.69 -29.70 -42.68
N ILE A 316 51.04 -29.04 -41.71
CA ILE A 316 51.70 -28.04 -40.87
C ILE A 316 52.55 -28.82 -39.87
N ASN A 317 53.85 -28.86 -40.16
CA ASN A 317 54.85 -29.48 -39.31
C ASN A 317 55.00 -28.68 -38.01
N ILE A 318 54.43 -29.22 -36.93
CA ILE A 318 54.37 -28.62 -35.58
C ILE A 318 55.78 -28.44 -34.96
N TYR A 319 56.82 -29.07 -35.53
CA TYR A 319 58.18 -29.02 -35.00
C TYR A 319 58.98 -27.74 -35.33
N SER A 320 58.43 -26.74 -36.05
CA SER A 320 59.17 -25.50 -36.38
C SER A 320 59.02 -24.32 -35.41
N LEU A 321 58.35 -24.51 -34.26
CA LEU A 321 58.14 -23.44 -33.26
C LEU A 321 59.23 -23.37 -32.17
N SER A 322 60.41 -23.97 -32.37
CA SER A 322 61.52 -23.95 -31.41
C SER A 322 62.41 -22.70 -31.46
N GLY A 323 62.05 -21.66 -32.23
CA GLY A 323 62.86 -20.46 -32.44
C GLY A 323 62.35 -19.16 -31.81
N VAL A 324 61.28 -19.17 -31.01
CA VAL A 324 60.78 -17.95 -30.36
C VAL A 324 61.49 -17.78 -29.02
N GLU A 325 62.63 -17.10 -29.04
CA GLU A 325 63.29 -16.60 -27.84
C GLU A 325 62.35 -15.64 -27.10
N ALA A 326 62.01 -15.98 -25.87
CA ALA A 326 61.28 -15.11 -24.97
C ALA A 326 62.22 -14.02 -24.44
N GLU A 327 62.28 -12.87 -25.12
CA GLU A 327 62.83 -11.64 -24.53
C GLU A 327 61.97 -11.25 -23.33
N THR A 328 62.41 -11.67 -22.15
CA THR A 328 61.88 -11.27 -20.86
C THR A 328 62.45 -9.90 -20.52
N HIS A 329 61.79 -8.86 -21.00
CA HIS A 329 62.10 -7.47 -20.62
C HIS A 329 61.60 -7.25 -19.17
N LEU A 330 62.45 -7.58 -18.20
CA LEU A 330 62.26 -7.30 -16.78
C LEU A 330 62.51 -5.80 -16.54
N GLY A 331 61.46 -5.00 -16.71
CA GLY A 331 61.47 -3.57 -16.37
C GLY A 331 61.30 -3.37 -14.87
N ASP A 332 62.41 -3.09 -14.19
CA ASP A 332 62.45 -2.47 -12.87
C ASP A 332 61.64 -1.16 -12.88
N ASN A 333 60.57 -1.09 -12.08
CA ASN A 333 59.85 0.15 -11.83
C ASN A 333 59.73 0.37 -10.32
N PRO A 334 60.66 1.08 -9.69
CA PRO A 334 60.62 1.38 -8.27
C PRO A 334 60.11 2.81 -8.05
N ASP A 335 58.82 3.10 -8.28
CA ASP A 335 58.28 4.37 -7.76
C ASP A 335 56.74 4.43 -7.71
N VAL A 336 56.10 3.86 -6.69
CA VAL A 336 54.82 4.39 -6.18
C VAL A 336 54.71 4.13 -4.67
N SER A 337 55.50 4.88 -3.89
CA SER A 337 55.14 5.22 -2.51
C SER A 337 54.99 6.73 -2.47
N GLN A 338 53.75 7.24 -2.52
CA GLN A 338 53.31 8.47 -1.84
C GLN A 338 51.89 8.88 -2.24
N LYS A 339 51.01 8.95 -1.23
CA LYS A 339 49.82 9.80 -0.98
C LYS A 339 48.81 8.95 -0.19
N LEU A 340 48.69 9.02 1.16
CA LEU A 340 48.34 10.18 2.01
C LEU A 340 47.22 10.99 1.31
N THR A 341 45.99 11.07 1.81
CA THR A 341 45.50 11.26 3.19
C THR A 341 44.01 10.98 3.21
#